data_AF-V9XQ11-F1
#
_entry.id   AF-V9XQ11-F1
#
_cell.length_a   1.000
_cell.length_b   1.000
_cell.length_c   1.000
_cell.angle_alpha   90.00
_cell.angle_beta   90.00
_cell.angle_gamma   90.00
#
_symmetry.space_group_name_H-M   'P 1'
#
loop_
_entity.id
_entity.type
_entity.pdbx_description
1 polymer ?
#
loop_
_entity_poly.entity_id
_entity_poly.type
_entity_poly.pdbx_seq_one_letter_code
_entity_poly.pdbx_strand_id
1 'polypeptide(L)'
;MGIKPYPSCQLMHVTLDAVTAALSVGSADPAQVVDIEVHVHPDSVPIVCGPNAGVAAPRSTYDGKFDLPWSVAALVHDGRIDVATYTGASIARDSVLATARTVRVVEAPTEGPAASAPGHAIVTLDDGRVLEGRVAGSRGTAAFPLDDQQLLAKFIANCGDHPCAPELADRIFGLADEPDLTAVLDLAARIAPAPLH
;
A
#
# COMPACT_ATOMS: atom_id res chain seq x y z
N MET A 1 -9.00 -2.45 -16.84
CA MET A 1 -8.11 -3.08 -15.83
C MET A 1 -7.56 -1.97 -14.96
N GLY A 2 -7.66 -2.07 -13.64
CA GLY A 2 -7.12 -1.08 -12.72
C GLY A 2 -5.62 -1.26 -12.47
N ILE A 3 -4.91 -0.19 -12.10
CA ILE A 3 -3.49 -0.24 -11.72
C ILE A 3 -3.38 -0.14 -10.20
N LYS A 4 -2.91 -1.21 -9.56
CA LYS A 4 -2.77 -1.27 -8.11
C LYS A 4 -1.76 -0.24 -7.58
N PRO A 5 -2.14 0.65 -6.63
CA PRO A 5 -1.19 1.55 -5.98
C PRO A 5 -0.20 0.81 -5.07
N TYR A 6 -0.65 -0.28 -4.44
CA TYR A 6 0.12 -1.05 -3.47
C TYR A 6 0.44 -2.45 -4.00
N PRO A 7 1.64 -3.01 -3.71
CA PRO A 7 2.00 -4.39 -4.07
C PRO A 7 1.40 -5.43 -3.11
N SER A 8 0.11 -5.29 -2.78
CA SER A 8 -0.65 -6.12 -1.83
C SER A 8 -2.01 -6.58 -2.40
N CYS A 9 -2.75 -7.38 -1.63
CA CYS A 9 -4.09 -7.84 -2.00
C CYS A 9 -5.04 -6.64 -2.23
N GLN A 10 -5.86 -6.68 -3.28
CA GLN A 10 -6.79 -5.58 -3.59
C GLN A 10 -7.77 -5.30 -2.43
N LEU A 11 -8.12 -6.34 -1.66
CA LEU A 11 -9.14 -6.29 -0.61
C LEU A 11 -8.75 -5.46 0.61
N MET A 12 -7.49 -5.01 0.70
CA MET A 12 -6.99 -4.12 1.76
C MET A 12 -6.66 -2.70 1.27
N HIS A 13 -6.77 -2.42 -0.04
CA HIS A 13 -6.34 -1.14 -0.60
C HIS A 13 -7.16 0.02 -0.07
N VAL A 14 -8.48 -0.14 0.03
CA VAL A 14 -9.36 0.91 0.55
C VAL A 14 -9.07 1.24 2.01
N THR A 15 -8.66 0.25 2.81
CA THR A 15 -8.27 0.45 4.21
C THR A 15 -6.94 1.20 4.29
N LEU A 16 -5.95 0.86 3.46
CA LEU A 16 -4.69 1.61 3.39
C LEU A 16 -4.90 3.06 2.92
N ASP A 17 -5.80 3.28 1.97
CA ASP A 17 -6.19 4.62 1.53
C ASP A 17 -6.88 5.41 2.66
N ALA A 18 -7.78 4.77 3.43
CA ALA A 18 -8.43 5.41 4.58
C ALA A 18 -7.44 5.78 5.69
N VAL A 19 -6.49 4.91 6.01
CA VAL A 19 -5.42 5.21 6.98
C VAL A 19 -4.53 6.35 6.47
N THR A 20 -4.17 6.35 5.19
CA THR A 20 -3.42 7.46 4.56
C THR A 20 -4.18 8.77 4.70
N ALA A 21 -5.50 8.76 4.46
CA ALA A 21 -6.35 9.93 4.62
C ALA A 21 -6.39 10.43 6.08
N ALA A 22 -6.46 9.52 7.05
CA ALA A 22 -6.40 9.85 8.48
C ALA A 22 -5.06 10.53 8.84
N LEU A 23 -3.94 9.94 8.42
CA LEU A 23 -2.59 10.47 8.68
C LEU A 23 -2.31 11.80 7.95
N SER A 24 -3.08 12.12 6.90
CA SER A 24 -2.96 13.39 6.19
C SER A 24 -3.61 14.56 6.95
N VAL A 25 -4.51 14.28 7.90
CA VAL A 25 -5.13 15.30 8.78
C VAL A 25 -4.14 15.80 9.83
N GLY A 26 -3.14 14.99 10.20
CA GLY A 26 -2.08 15.38 11.11
C GLY A 26 -1.01 14.30 11.23
N SER A 27 0.24 14.70 11.48
CA SER A 27 1.33 13.74 11.68
C SER A 27 1.11 12.93 12.96
N ALA A 28 1.20 11.61 12.84
CA ALA A 28 1.32 10.70 13.95
C ALA A 28 2.76 10.18 14.00
N ASP A 29 3.45 10.38 15.12
CA ASP A 29 4.62 9.55 15.41
C ASP A 29 4.08 8.13 15.68
N PRO A 30 4.58 7.09 15.00
CA PRO A 30 4.18 5.70 15.25
C PRO A 30 4.24 5.30 16.73
N ALA A 31 5.15 5.89 17.51
CA ALA A 31 5.28 5.63 18.94
C ALA A 31 4.10 6.15 19.77
N GLN A 32 3.34 7.11 19.25
CA GLN A 32 2.17 7.70 19.92
C GLN A 32 0.87 6.96 19.60
N VAL A 33 0.86 6.03 18.64
CA VAL A 33 -0.37 5.35 18.23
C VAL A 33 -0.76 4.30 19.26
N VAL A 34 -1.99 4.42 19.80
CA VAL A 34 -2.50 3.52 20.85
C VAL A 34 -3.66 2.62 20.39
N ASP A 35 -4.42 3.02 19.37
CA ASP A 35 -5.48 2.21 18.74
C ASP A 35 -5.60 2.60 17.27
N ILE A 36 -5.80 1.60 16.41
CA ILE A 36 -6.13 1.82 14.99
C ILE A 36 -7.38 1.00 14.69
N GLU A 37 -8.53 1.67 14.58
CA GLU A 37 -9.77 1.02 14.15
C GLU A 37 -9.86 1.07 12.63
N VAL A 38 -10.04 -0.09 11.99
CA VAL A 38 -10.25 -0.19 10.53
C VAL A 38 -11.57 -0.89 10.24
N HIS A 39 -12.37 -0.27 9.38
CA HIS A 39 -13.65 -0.80 8.94
C HIS A 39 -13.44 -1.60 7.66
N VAL A 40 -13.76 -2.89 7.71
CA VAL A 40 -13.41 -3.86 6.67
C VAL A 40 -14.66 -4.61 6.24
N HIS A 41 -14.85 -4.73 4.92
CA HIS A 41 -15.94 -5.52 4.37
C HIS A 41 -15.83 -6.99 4.83
N PRO A 42 -16.91 -7.65 5.27
CA PRO A 42 -16.86 -9.03 5.75
C PRO A 42 -16.18 -10.02 4.79
N ASP A 43 -16.42 -9.92 3.48
CA ASP A 43 -15.77 -10.78 2.48
C ASP A 43 -14.24 -10.59 2.39
N SER A 44 -13.70 -9.44 2.83
CA SER A 44 -12.26 -9.19 2.89
C SER A 44 -11.62 -9.83 4.12
N VAL A 45 -12.33 -9.87 5.26
CA VAL A 45 -11.81 -10.35 6.56
C VAL A 45 -11.15 -11.73 6.47
N PRO A 46 -11.76 -12.80 5.91
CA PRO A 46 -11.12 -14.11 5.87
C PRO A 46 -9.87 -14.16 4.96
N ILE A 47 -9.70 -13.17 4.08
CA ILE A 47 -8.58 -13.11 3.13
C ILE A 47 -7.41 -12.29 3.68
N VAL A 48 -7.68 -11.16 4.32
CA VAL A 48 -6.64 -10.21 4.75
C VAL A 48 -6.51 -10.03 6.27
N CYS A 49 -7.41 -10.64 7.05
CA CYS A 49 -7.42 -10.59 8.52
C CYS A 49 -7.46 -12.02 9.10
N GLY A 50 -6.69 -12.94 8.52
CA GLY A 50 -6.61 -14.32 8.99
C GLY A 50 -6.10 -14.47 10.43
N PRO A 51 -6.09 -15.68 11.00
CA PRO A 51 -5.82 -15.90 12.43
C PRO A 51 -4.48 -15.36 12.96
N ASN A 52 -3.47 -15.23 12.09
CA ASN A 52 -2.14 -14.72 12.47
C ASN A 52 -1.96 -13.23 12.19
N ALA A 53 -2.91 -12.60 11.48
CA ALA A 53 -2.78 -11.24 10.97
C ALA A 53 -2.66 -10.24 12.14
N GLY A 54 -1.58 -9.46 12.16
CA GLY A 54 -1.28 -8.50 13.22
C GLY A 54 -0.91 -9.08 14.59
N VAL A 55 -1.01 -10.40 14.80
CA VAL A 55 -0.66 -11.05 16.08
C VAL A 55 0.80 -11.53 16.06
N ALA A 56 1.26 -12.00 14.90
CA ALA A 56 2.62 -12.46 14.65
C ALA A 56 3.18 -11.77 13.40
N ALA A 57 4.52 -11.75 13.27
CA ALA A 57 5.15 -11.29 12.05
C ALA A 57 4.73 -12.16 10.84
N PRO A 58 4.54 -11.57 9.64
CA PRO A 58 4.31 -12.35 8.44
C PRO A 58 5.41 -13.39 8.23
N ARG A 59 5.02 -14.63 7.92
CA ARG A 59 5.98 -15.75 7.77
C ARG A 59 6.81 -15.65 6.49
N SER A 60 6.34 -14.86 5.53
CA SER A 60 6.99 -14.66 4.24
C SER A 60 6.60 -13.31 3.62
N THR A 61 7.34 -12.89 2.61
CA THR A 61 6.98 -11.76 1.74
C THR A 61 5.60 -11.91 1.11
N TYR A 62 5.20 -13.15 0.77
CA TYR A 62 3.88 -13.39 0.20
C TYR A 62 2.79 -13.22 1.25
N ASP A 63 3.00 -13.76 2.46
CA ASP A 63 2.05 -13.65 3.56
C ASP A 63 1.77 -12.19 3.94
N GLY A 64 2.82 -11.36 3.99
CA GLY A 64 2.66 -9.94 4.33
C GLY A 64 1.73 -9.19 3.37
N LYS A 65 1.67 -9.58 2.10
CA LYS A 65 0.78 -8.99 1.08
C LYS A 65 -0.71 -9.29 1.31
N PHE A 66 -1.01 -10.17 2.27
CA PHE A 66 -2.35 -10.55 2.72
C PHE A 66 -2.54 -10.34 4.22
N ASP A 67 -1.69 -9.54 4.87
CA ASP A 67 -1.82 -9.18 6.28
C ASP A 67 -2.20 -7.69 6.38
N LEU A 68 -3.49 -7.42 6.55
CA LEU A 68 -4.01 -6.05 6.64
C LEU A 68 -3.49 -5.33 7.89
N PRO A 69 -3.62 -5.86 9.13
CA PRO A 69 -3.05 -5.23 10.33
C PRO A 69 -1.56 -4.90 10.21
N TRP A 70 -0.74 -5.84 9.72
CA TRP A 70 0.69 -5.61 9.56
C TRP A 70 0.97 -4.51 8.53
N SER A 71 0.24 -4.52 7.41
CA SER A 71 0.41 -3.51 6.36
C SER A 71 -0.06 -2.12 6.79
N VAL A 72 -1.12 -2.03 7.60
CA VAL A 72 -1.55 -0.77 8.23
C VAL A 72 -0.47 -0.23 9.15
N ALA A 73 0.14 -1.09 9.98
CA ALA A 73 1.24 -0.69 10.83
C ALA A 73 2.47 -0.23 10.01
N ALA A 74 2.84 -0.96 8.96
CA ALA A 74 3.94 -0.56 8.09
C ALA A 74 3.69 0.81 7.44
N LEU A 75 2.45 1.08 7.03
CA LEU A 75 2.05 2.38 6.48
C LEU A 75 2.21 3.50 7.50
N VAL A 76 1.84 3.27 8.76
CA VAL A 76 2.03 4.24 9.85
C VAL A 76 3.52 4.54 10.07
N HIS A 77 4.38 3.52 10.07
CA HIS A 77 5.83 3.68 10.30
C HIS A 77 6.55 4.35 9.13
N ASP A 78 6.23 3.95 7.90
CA ASP A 78 7.02 4.31 6.73
C ASP A 78 6.39 5.43 5.90
N GLY A 79 5.12 5.77 6.17
CA GLY A 79 4.32 6.73 5.41
C GLY A 79 3.97 6.26 3.99
N ARG A 80 4.33 5.04 3.61
CA ARG A 80 4.10 4.45 2.29
C ARG A 80 4.08 2.93 2.33
N ILE A 81 3.50 2.32 1.30
CA ILE A 81 3.51 0.88 1.05
C ILE A 81 4.04 0.62 -0.36
N ASP A 82 5.15 -0.11 -0.46
CA ASP A 82 5.83 -0.42 -1.72
C ASP A 82 6.47 -1.81 -1.69
N VAL A 83 7.35 -2.10 -2.65
CA VAL A 83 8.01 -3.41 -2.77
C VAL A 83 8.96 -3.69 -1.60
N ALA A 84 9.59 -2.66 -1.02
CA ALA A 84 10.49 -2.79 0.11
C ALA A 84 9.73 -3.14 1.40
N THR A 85 8.48 -2.69 1.51
CA THR A 85 7.56 -3.00 2.62
C THR A 85 7.51 -4.50 2.93
N TYR A 86 7.49 -5.37 1.92
CA TYR A 86 7.30 -6.81 2.15
C TYR A 86 8.61 -7.62 2.10
N THR A 87 9.78 -6.96 2.13
CA THR A 87 11.07 -7.66 2.20
C THR A 87 11.21 -8.44 3.52
N GLY A 88 12.06 -9.47 3.53
CA GLY A 88 12.32 -10.26 4.74
C GLY A 88 12.79 -9.42 5.94
N ALA A 89 13.61 -8.40 5.69
CA ALA A 89 14.06 -7.47 6.72
C ALA A 89 12.90 -6.60 7.26
N SER A 90 12.00 -6.13 6.39
CA SER A 90 10.88 -5.28 6.80
C SER A 90 9.83 -6.05 7.60
N ILE A 91 9.44 -7.26 7.16
CA ILE A 91 8.43 -8.07 7.86
C ILE A 91 8.90 -8.56 9.24
N ALA A 92 10.21 -8.56 9.48
CA ALA A 92 10.82 -8.94 10.76
C ALA A 92 10.92 -7.78 11.78
N ARG A 93 10.40 -6.57 11.47
CA ARG A 93 10.48 -5.43 12.38
C ARG A 93 9.51 -5.57 13.57
N ASP A 94 10.06 -5.75 14.76
CA ASP A 94 9.29 -5.84 16.01
C ASP A 94 8.46 -4.58 16.32
N SER A 95 8.97 -3.39 15.97
CA SER A 95 8.26 -2.13 16.16
C SER A 95 6.97 -2.06 15.32
N VAL A 96 7.01 -2.56 14.08
CA VAL A 96 5.84 -2.63 13.21
C VAL A 96 4.86 -3.67 13.73
N LEU A 97 5.35 -4.83 14.18
CA LEU A 97 4.49 -5.84 14.79
C LEU A 97 3.80 -5.32 16.06
N ALA A 98 4.50 -4.53 16.89
CA ALA A 98 3.91 -3.91 18.07
C ALA A 98 2.74 -3.01 17.71
N THR A 99 2.87 -2.16 16.68
CA THR A 99 1.76 -1.34 16.17
C THR A 99 0.69 -2.19 15.48
N ALA A 100 1.05 -3.27 14.79
CA ALA A 100 0.05 -4.14 14.14
C ALA A 100 -0.92 -4.77 15.15
N ARG A 101 -0.46 -5.03 16.38
CA ARG A 101 -1.28 -5.53 17.48
C ARG A 101 -2.29 -4.51 18.02
N THR A 102 -2.12 -3.23 17.73
CA THR A 102 -3.10 -2.18 18.09
C THR A 102 -4.15 -1.97 17.00
N VAL A 103 -4.09 -2.72 15.89
CA VAL A 103 -5.09 -2.64 14.82
C VAL A 103 -6.30 -3.50 15.18
N ARG A 104 -7.44 -2.87 15.34
CA ARG A 104 -8.73 -3.51 15.58
C ARG A 104 -9.58 -3.46 14.31
N VAL A 105 -9.95 -4.65 13.84
CA VAL A 105 -10.82 -4.82 12.67
C VAL A 105 -12.27 -4.78 13.11
N VAL A 106 -13.05 -3.90 12.49
CA VAL A 106 -14.50 -3.82 12.64
C VAL A 106 -15.13 -4.22 11.31
N GLU A 107 -16.00 -5.22 11.32
CA GLU A 107 -16.74 -5.62 10.12
C GLU A 107 -17.76 -4.53 9.74
N ALA A 108 -17.69 -4.07 8.50
CA ALA A 108 -18.53 -3.02 7.94
C ALA A 108 -19.14 -3.49 6.61
N PRO A 109 -20.32 -4.13 6.63
CA PRO A 109 -20.97 -4.60 5.40
C PRO A 109 -21.43 -3.43 4.54
N THR A 110 -21.30 -3.57 3.23
CA THR A 110 -21.78 -2.59 2.24
C THR A 110 -22.48 -3.32 1.10
N GLU A 111 -23.33 -2.63 0.34
CA GLU A 111 -23.90 -3.23 -0.86
C GLU A 111 -22.84 -3.40 -1.96
N GLY A 112 -22.88 -4.54 -2.66
CA GLY A 112 -21.99 -4.83 -3.78
C GLY A 112 -20.66 -5.50 -3.38
N PRO A 113 -19.70 -5.61 -4.31
CA PRO A 113 -18.44 -6.32 -4.07
C PRO A 113 -17.53 -5.59 -3.09
N ALA A 114 -16.82 -6.34 -2.23
CA ALA A 114 -15.83 -5.80 -1.29
C ALA A 114 -14.77 -4.89 -1.93
N ALA A 115 -14.34 -5.20 -3.16
CA ALA A 115 -13.36 -4.40 -3.89
C ALA A 115 -13.85 -2.99 -4.27
N SER A 116 -15.16 -2.75 -4.21
CA SER A 116 -15.81 -1.47 -4.48
C SER A 116 -16.30 -0.78 -3.20
N ALA A 117 -16.11 -1.38 -2.03
CA ALA A 117 -16.55 -0.82 -0.76
C ALA A 117 -15.78 0.48 -0.45
N PRO A 118 -16.42 1.47 0.23
CA PRO A 118 -15.72 2.61 0.81
C PRO A 118 -14.81 2.18 1.98
N GLY A 119 -13.85 3.04 2.32
CA GLY A 119 -12.94 2.82 3.44
C GLY A 119 -13.17 3.81 4.57
N HIS A 120 -12.96 3.34 5.79
CA HIS A 120 -12.98 4.15 7.00
C HIS A 120 -11.93 3.64 7.99
N ALA A 121 -11.13 4.55 8.53
CA ALA A 121 -10.13 4.27 9.53
C ALA A 121 -10.10 5.38 10.58
N ILE A 122 -9.79 5.01 11.81
CA ILE A 122 -9.62 5.90 12.95
C ILE A 122 -8.31 5.55 13.63
N VAL A 123 -7.43 6.54 13.81
CA VAL A 123 -6.16 6.41 14.52
C VAL A 123 -6.23 7.24 15.79
N THR A 124 -6.06 6.61 16.95
CA THR A 124 -6.06 7.28 18.25
C THR A 124 -4.62 7.41 18.75
N LEU A 125 -4.26 8.60 19.21
CA LEU A 125 -2.95 8.91 19.77
C LEU A 125 -2.97 8.93 21.31
N ASP A 126 -1.81 8.77 21.93
CA ASP A 126 -1.62 8.78 23.38
C ASP A 126 -1.97 10.12 24.06
N ASP A 127 -1.91 11.23 23.31
CA ASP A 127 -2.35 12.55 23.72
C ASP A 127 -3.87 12.77 23.61
N GLY A 128 -4.61 11.74 23.19
CA GLY A 128 -6.07 11.76 23.04
C GLY A 128 -6.57 12.32 21.71
N ARG A 129 -5.70 12.77 20.80
CA ARG A 129 -6.11 13.15 19.44
C ARG A 129 -6.63 11.93 18.68
N VAL A 130 -7.62 12.18 17.83
CA VAL A 130 -8.24 11.19 16.96
C VAL A 130 -8.14 11.68 15.51
N LEU A 131 -7.49 10.88 14.67
CA LEU A 131 -7.34 11.13 13.24
C LEU A 131 -8.28 10.20 12.50
N GLU A 132 -9.24 10.75 11.76
CA GLU A 132 -10.24 9.97 11.03
C GLU A 132 -10.05 10.16 9.51
N GLY A 133 -10.08 9.05 8.79
CA GLY A 133 -9.96 9.03 7.34
C GLY A 133 -11.10 8.25 6.70
N ARG A 134 -11.67 8.81 5.64
CA ARG A 134 -12.73 8.17 4.84
C ARG A 134 -12.43 8.33 3.36
N VAL A 135 -12.65 7.27 2.60
CA VAL A 135 -12.50 7.26 1.14
C VAL A 135 -13.69 6.55 0.50
N ALA A 136 -14.12 7.01 -0.68
CA ALA A 136 -15.27 6.45 -1.37
C ALA A 136 -14.98 5.11 -2.08
N GLY A 137 -13.71 4.75 -2.24
CA GLY A 137 -13.27 3.49 -2.83
C GLY A 137 -11.75 3.45 -3.02
N SER A 138 -11.23 2.31 -3.46
CA SER A 138 -9.78 2.10 -3.62
C SER A 138 -9.23 2.90 -4.81
N ARG A 139 -8.09 3.58 -4.62
CA ARG A 139 -7.31 4.14 -5.72
C ARG A 139 -6.82 3.04 -6.67
N GLY A 140 -6.64 3.41 -7.94
CA GLY A 140 -6.24 2.49 -9.01
C GLY A 140 -7.38 1.69 -9.64
N THR A 141 -8.61 1.81 -9.12
CA THR A 141 -9.80 1.22 -9.74
C THR A 141 -10.28 2.05 -10.93
N ALA A 142 -11.23 1.53 -11.71
CA ALA A 142 -11.82 2.29 -12.81
C ALA A 142 -12.56 3.55 -12.34
N ALA A 143 -13.15 3.51 -11.13
CA ALA A 143 -13.86 4.64 -10.53
C ALA A 143 -12.89 5.69 -9.94
N PHE A 144 -11.71 5.24 -9.48
CA PHE A 144 -10.69 6.10 -8.88
C PHE A 144 -9.32 5.80 -9.50
N PRO A 145 -9.11 6.15 -10.79
CA PRO A 145 -7.84 5.87 -11.46
C PRO A 145 -6.69 6.64 -10.82
N LEU A 146 -5.47 6.11 -10.96
CA LEU A 146 -4.27 6.88 -10.64
C LEU A 146 -4.05 7.94 -11.73
N ASP A 147 -3.64 9.14 -11.33
CA ASP A 147 -3.18 10.15 -12.27
C ASP A 147 -1.76 9.86 -12.78
N ASP A 148 -1.33 10.57 -13.82
CA ASP A 148 -0.02 10.35 -14.45
C ASP A 148 1.14 10.59 -13.47
N GLN A 149 1.00 11.52 -12.53
CA GLN A 149 2.02 11.81 -11.52
C GLN A 149 2.16 10.63 -10.55
N GLN A 150 1.04 10.05 -10.11
CA GLN A 150 1.01 8.86 -9.26
C GLN A 150 1.54 7.63 -9.98
N LEU A 151 1.21 7.47 -11.27
CA LEU A 151 1.75 6.38 -12.11
C LEU A 151 3.26 6.51 -12.29
N LEU A 152 3.76 7.71 -12.58
CA LEU A 152 5.18 8.00 -12.71
C LEU A 152 5.93 7.74 -11.40
N ALA A 153 5.42 8.26 -10.27
CA ALA A 153 6.02 8.04 -8.96
C ALA A 153 6.09 6.53 -8.62
N LYS A 154 5.01 5.79 -8.89
CA LYS A 154 4.98 4.33 -8.73
C LYS A 154 5.96 3.63 -9.67
N PHE A 155 6.10 4.07 -10.91
CA PHE A 155 7.02 3.49 -11.90
C PHE A 155 8.47 3.66 -11.45
N ILE A 156 8.85 4.87 -11.02
CA ILE A 156 10.19 5.19 -10.52
C ILE A 156 10.51 4.36 -9.27
N ALA A 157 9.59 4.28 -8.31
CA ALA A 157 9.76 3.48 -7.11
C ALA A 157 9.93 1.98 -7.43
N ASN A 158 9.20 1.45 -8.41
CA ASN A 158 9.36 0.07 -8.89
C ASN A 158 10.71 -0.18 -9.58
N CYS A 159 11.34 0.88 -10.12
CA CYS A 159 12.68 0.84 -10.67
C CYS A 159 13.78 0.99 -9.58
N GLY A 160 13.41 0.98 -8.28
CA GLY A 160 14.35 1.18 -7.18
C GLY A 160 14.97 2.58 -7.19
N ASP A 161 14.20 3.59 -7.64
CA ASP A 161 14.64 4.98 -7.77
C ASP A 161 15.88 5.16 -8.68
N HIS A 162 16.04 4.25 -9.65
CA HIS A 162 17.17 4.30 -10.59
C HIS A 162 17.20 5.65 -11.36
N PRO A 163 18.38 6.30 -11.53
CA PRO A 163 18.47 7.62 -12.16
C PRO A 163 17.94 7.71 -13.58
N CYS A 164 17.95 6.59 -14.32
CA CYS A 164 17.40 6.50 -15.68
C CYS A 164 15.89 6.22 -15.73
N ALA A 165 15.23 5.95 -14.59
CA ALA A 165 13.80 5.62 -14.58
C ALA A 165 12.89 6.76 -15.08
N PRO A 166 13.16 8.05 -14.78
CA PRO A 166 12.40 9.16 -15.36
C PRO A 166 12.48 9.19 -16.89
N GLU A 167 13.68 9.03 -17.46
CA GLU A 167 13.86 9.00 -18.92
C GLU A 167 13.09 7.83 -19.56
N LEU A 168 13.14 6.65 -18.95
CA LEU A 168 12.37 5.50 -19.44
C LEU A 168 10.87 5.77 -19.38
N ALA A 169 10.38 6.38 -18.30
CA ALA A 169 8.96 6.70 -18.15
C ALA A 169 8.50 7.72 -19.21
N ASP A 170 9.27 8.79 -19.42
CA ASP A 170 8.96 9.82 -20.43
C ASP A 170 8.84 9.21 -21.84
N ARG A 171 9.76 8.31 -22.20
CA ARG A 171 9.72 7.59 -23.47
C ARG A 171 8.53 6.63 -23.59
N ILE A 172 8.13 5.99 -22.50
CA ILE A 172 6.93 5.12 -22.47
C ILE A 172 5.65 5.97 -22.61
N PHE A 173 5.58 7.15 -22.01
CA PHE A 173 4.46 8.07 -22.22
C PHE A 173 4.40 8.58 -23.66
N GLY A 174 5.56 8.86 -24.27
CA GLY A 174 5.71 9.24 -25.67
C GLY A 174 5.84 8.07 -26.65
N LEU A 175 5.45 6.85 -26.28
CA LEU A 175 5.79 5.64 -27.06
C LEU A 175 5.30 5.68 -28.52
N ALA A 176 4.20 6.39 -28.78
CA ALA A 176 3.65 6.54 -30.13
C ALA A 176 4.56 7.37 -31.07
N ASP A 177 5.45 8.19 -30.50
CA ASP A 177 6.37 9.07 -31.23
C ASP A 177 7.80 8.48 -31.35
N GLU A 178 8.07 7.33 -30.72
CA GLU A 178 9.36 6.64 -30.81
C GLU A 178 9.55 6.01 -32.21
N PRO A 179 10.70 6.22 -32.87
CA PRO A 179 10.96 5.65 -34.20
C PRO A 179 11.08 4.11 -34.18
N ASP A 180 11.55 3.55 -33.06
CA ASP A 180 11.61 2.12 -32.75
C ASP A 180 11.74 1.92 -31.22
N LEU A 181 11.80 0.66 -30.77
CA LEU A 181 11.85 0.33 -29.33
C LEU A 181 13.26 0.27 -28.73
N THR A 182 14.32 0.55 -29.50
CA THR A 182 15.72 0.29 -29.08
C THR A 182 16.06 1.06 -27.81
N ALA A 183 15.81 2.37 -27.78
CA ALA A 183 16.14 3.21 -26.63
C ALA A 183 15.36 2.82 -25.36
N VAL A 184 14.08 2.47 -25.52
CA VAL A 184 13.21 1.99 -24.42
C VAL A 184 13.76 0.68 -23.86
N LEU A 185 14.11 -0.28 -24.72
CA LEU A 185 14.66 -1.57 -24.31
C LEU A 185 16.04 -1.44 -23.66
N ASP A 186 16.90 -0.57 -24.17
CA ASP A 186 18.24 -0.31 -23.60
C ASP A 186 18.16 0.34 -22.21
N LEU A 187 17.21 1.26 -22.00
CA LEU A 187 16.94 1.83 -20.68
C LEU A 187 16.38 0.77 -19.73
N ALA A 188 15.41 -0.04 -20.18
CA ALA A 188 14.84 -1.11 -19.37
C ALA A 188 15.91 -2.14 -18.96
N ALA A 189 16.80 -2.53 -19.88
CA ALA A 189 17.91 -3.45 -19.60
C ALA A 189 18.93 -2.89 -18.61
N ARG A 190 19.18 -1.58 -18.63
CA ARG A 190 20.06 -0.90 -17.66
C ARG A 190 19.46 -0.82 -16.27
N ILE A 191 18.15 -0.64 -16.16
CA ILE A 191 17.43 -0.52 -14.89
C ILE A 191 17.20 -1.90 -14.26
N ALA A 192 16.89 -2.91 -15.06
CA ALA A 192 16.64 -4.24 -14.57
C ALA A 192 17.86 -4.76 -13.78
N PRO A 193 17.68 -5.30 -12.57
CA PRO A 193 18.79 -5.90 -11.84
C PRO A 193 19.38 -7.04 -12.68
N ALA A 194 20.71 -7.19 -12.64
CA ALA A 194 21.37 -8.32 -13.27
C ALA A 194 20.72 -9.63 -12.78
N PRO A 195 20.49 -10.61 -13.67
CA PRO A 195 19.87 -11.88 -13.26
C PRO A 195 20.67 -12.48 -12.11
N LEU A 196 19.97 -12.86 -11.03
CA LEU A 196 20.55 -13.64 -9.94
C LEU A 196 20.98 -15.00 -10.54
N HIS A 197 22.30 -15.21 -10.63
CA HIS A 197 22.91 -16.48 -11.04
C HIS A 197 22.77 -17.55 -9.97
#